data_AF-A0A4R8RR30-F1
#
_entry.id   AF-A0A4R8RR30-F1
#
_cell.length_a   1.000
_cell.length_b   1.000
_cell.length_c   1.000
_cell.angle_alpha   90.00
_cell.angle_beta   90.00
_cell.angle_gamma   90.00
#
_symmetry.space_group_name_H-M   'P 1'
#
loop_
_entity.id
_entity.type
_entity.pdbx_description
1 polymer ?
#
loop_
_entity_poly.entity_id
_entity_poly.type
_entity_poly.pdbx_seq_one_letter_code
_entity_poly.pdbx_strand_id
1 'polypeptide(L)'
;MAKNKTKRPKSIAKGLEKAPVIFPSPAYPPVVQTAITCAENVTLLSMLHQVPIAPLVNQSPTITQDENYTLSFEKEKLLCSAFAFIASIRDDPSHIPAICIEQEPGGLGLRIMVAVNKGDASGTTQFLQDVVTGFGQIASLLRQVQTAPVRSDETRKDLLRVMVTMCSEKIQFRLRMKQKSRREPKPQFKNTLIKFLDGLKTRYIYQSKGSNEELVSRAKDARDAITAWEGHQVATSLQHVVEQIHRLSQVPNLDDAIESVFDEPTTRKSALNIIRKVSRYKEIALQLYRAAKKQPSLRNIRIIPINLEPEAFARCCPPDLAPDVEQALHNRQLLPEHRTLQHICRLLETKSGPVAETAAQSAFENQTRKTLREGKIHAEIQLLYHYMSAPAELSPRVVCSSKDACYLCNAFITMHGAFYTPRCHGRLYPGWRLPSIQSSYNIQFNHLLESNLAESLHALSTYTGTRHMEAAKTYQDFNLW
;
A
#
# COMPACT_ATOMS: atom_id res chain seq x y z
N MET A 1 52.61 -56.92 26.16
CA MET A 1 52.76 -57.56 24.83
C MET A 1 51.42 -57.37 24.13
N ALA A 2 51.25 -56.77 22.96
CA ALA A 2 52.08 -56.68 21.76
C ALA A 2 52.01 -55.26 21.14
N LYS A 3 53.11 -54.87 20.49
CA LYS A 3 53.27 -53.65 19.68
C LYS A 3 52.70 -53.93 18.29
N ASN A 4 51.89 -53.03 17.73
CA ASN A 4 51.64 -53.03 16.29
C ASN A 4 52.08 -51.69 15.68
N LYS A 5 53.19 -51.75 14.92
CA LYS A 5 53.75 -50.68 14.12
C LYS A 5 53.03 -50.66 12.78
N THR A 6 52.29 -49.59 12.46
CA THR A 6 51.82 -49.33 11.10
C THR A 6 52.72 -48.29 10.42
N LYS A 7 53.29 -48.72 9.30
CA LYS A 7 54.20 -48.00 8.42
C LYS A 7 53.44 -46.87 7.69
N ARG A 8 54.10 -45.71 7.58
CA ARG A 8 53.75 -44.63 6.61
C ARG A 8 53.82 -45.15 5.17
N PRO A 9 52.88 -44.76 4.29
CA PRO A 9 53.14 -44.65 2.86
C PRO A 9 53.60 -43.23 2.49
N LYS A 10 54.45 -43.19 1.48
CA LYS A 10 55.18 -42.03 0.97
C LYS A 10 54.27 -41.05 0.22
N SER A 11 54.63 -39.78 0.38
CA SER A 11 54.38 -38.66 -0.52
C SER A 11 54.42 -39.07 -2.00
N ILE A 12 53.33 -38.76 -2.71
CA ILE A 12 53.34 -38.45 -4.14
C ILE A 12 52.67 -37.08 -4.28
N ALA A 13 53.45 -36.04 -4.05
CA ALA A 13 53.14 -34.72 -4.56
C ALA A 13 53.54 -34.69 -6.04
N LYS A 14 52.55 -34.59 -6.94
CA LYS A 14 52.78 -34.07 -8.30
C LYS A 14 51.50 -33.45 -8.84
N GLY A 15 51.55 -32.12 -8.95
CA GLY A 15 50.99 -31.35 -10.05
C GLY A 15 49.48 -31.39 -10.23
N LEU A 16 48.80 -30.42 -9.60
CA LEU A 16 47.67 -29.70 -10.19
C LEU A 16 47.54 -28.41 -9.36
N GLU A 17 48.40 -27.44 -9.65
CA GLU A 17 48.02 -26.04 -9.44
C GLU A 17 46.78 -25.83 -10.30
N LYS A 18 45.60 -25.93 -9.68
CA LYS A 18 44.36 -25.46 -10.30
C LYS A 18 44.59 -23.99 -10.58
N ALA A 19 44.66 -23.63 -11.86
CA ALA A 19 44.52 -22.25 -12.28
C ALA A 19 43.32 -21.65 -11.52
N PRO A 20 43.43 -20.44 -10.96
CA PRO A 20 42.30 -19.82 -10.29
C PRO A 20 41.14 -19.83 -11.29
N VAL A 21 40.01 -20.40 -10.88
CA VAL A 21 38.77 -20.27 -11.62
C VAL A 21 38.47 -18.78 -11.60
N ILE A 22 38.84 -18.09 -12.68
CA ILE A 22 38.45 -16.71 -12.91
C ILE A 22 36.96 -16.79 -13.20
N PHE A 23 36.14 -16.63 -12.17
CA PHE A 23 34.74 -16.31 -12.38
C PHE A 23 34.71 -15.05 -13.22
N PRO A 24 34.02 -15.03 -14.38
CA PRO A 24 33.88 -13.79 -15.13
C PRO A 24 33.35 -12.75 -14.16
N SER A 25 34.03 -11.60 -14.09
CA SER A 25 33.55 -10.46 -13.31
C SER A 25 32.09 -10.24 -13.69
N PRO A 26 31.18 -10.02 -12.71
CA PRO A 26 29.80 -9.72 -13.05
C PRO A 26 29.79 -8.56 -14.06
N ALA A 27 28.98 -8.69 -15.12
CA ALA A 27 28.94 -7.75 -16.23
C ALA A 27 28.66 -6.31 -15.76
N TYR A 28 28.04 -6.17 -14.57
CA TYR A 28 27.73 -4.91 -13.94
C TYR A 28 28.09 -4.92 -12.44
N PRO A 29 28.25 -3.75 -11.80
CA PRO A 29 28.43 -3.64 -10.35
C PRO A 29 27.32 -4.38 -9.58
N PRO A 30 27.60 -4.93 -8.38
CA PRO A 30 26.63 -5.75 -7.63
C PRO A 30 25.26 -5.11 -7.41
N VAL A 31 25.23 -3.80 -7.14
CA VAL A 31 23.98 -3.03 -6.96
C VAL A 31 23.16 -2.97 -8.24
N VAL A 32 23.82 -2.80 -9.39
CA VAL A 32 23.18 -2.78 -10.71
C VAL A 32 22.66 -4.15 -11.06
N GLN A 33 23.46 -5.20 -10.84
CA GLN A 33 23.06 -6.58 -11.09
C GLN A 33 21.84 -6.96 -10.25
N THR A 34 21.84 -6.62 -8.95
CA THR A 34 20.72 -6.88 -8.04
C THR A 34 19.44 -6.19 -8.49
N ALA A 35 19.55 -4.94 -8.98
CA ALA A 35 18.42 -4.18 -9.51
C ALA A 35 17.87 -4.78 -10.83
N ILE A 36 18.76 -5.22 -11.73
CA ILE A 36 18.38 -5.91 -12.98
C ILE A 36 17.62 -7.20 -12.63
N THR A 37 18.18 -8.05 -11.79
CA THR A 37 17.54 -9.31 -11.35
C THR A 37 16.16 -9.04 -10.73
N CYS A 38 16.03 -8.00 -9.90
CA CYS A 38 14.75 -7.61 -9.31
C CYS A 38 13.73 -7.17 -10.38
N ALA A 39 14.15 -6.35 -11.36
CA ALA A 39 13.26 -5.87 -12.42
C ALA A 39 12.78 -7.02 -13.32
N GLU A 40 13.67 -7.96 -13.66
CA GLU A 40 13.34 -9.18 -14.39
C GLU A 40 12.35 -10.06 -13.59
N ASN A 41 12.61 -10.29 -12.31
CA ASN A 41 11.74 -11.08 -11.42
C ASN A 41 10.33 -10.49 -11.35
N VAL A 42 10.23 -9.18 -11.12
CA VAL A 42 8.96 -8.45 -11.08
C VAL A 42 8.24 -8.54 -12.44
N THR A 43 8.99 -8.42 -13.54
CA THR A 43 8.42 -8.49 -14.90
C THR A 43 7.87 -9.88 -15.18
N LEU A 44 8.65 -10.94 -14.94
CA LEU A 44 8.21 -12.33 -15.10
C LEU A 44 6.95 -12.60 -14.28
N LEU A 45 6.94 -12.24 -12.98
CA LEU A 45 5.77 -12.43 -12.13
C LEU A 45 4.55 -11.66 -12.66
N SER A 46 4.74 -10.45 -13.17
CA SER A 46 3.65 -9.64 -13.73
C SER A 46 3.04 -10.23 -15.00
N MET A 47 3.84 -10.98 -15.77
CA MET A 47 3.39 -11.71 -16.96
C MET A 47 2.59 -12.96 -16.58
N LEU A 48 2.93 -13.60 -15.46
CA LEU A 48 2.16 -14.74 -14.94
C LEU A 48 0.85 -14.26 -14.28
N HIS A 49 0.94 -13.28 -13.36
CA HIS A 49 -0.17 -12.88 -12.49
C HIS A 49 -0.16 -11.36 -12.22
N GLN A 50 -1.29 -10.69 -12.50
CA GLN A 50 -1.49 -9.31 -12.02
C GLN A 50 -1.76 -9.22 -10.52
N VAL A 51 -2.28 -10.30 -9.93
CA VAL A 51 -2.65 -10.43 -8.52
C VAL A 51 -2.08 -11.76 -7.99
N PRO A 52 -0.77 -11.83 -7.66
CA PRO A 52 -0.12 -13.08 -7.25
C PRO A 52 -0.73 -13.74 -6.01
N ILE A 53 -1.29 -12.94 -5.10
CA ILE A 53 -1.99 -13.43 -3.92
C ILE A 53 -3.37 -12.78 -3.85
N ALA A 54 -4.37 -13.49 -3.34
CA ALA A 54 -5.64 -12.86 -3.00
C ALA A 54 -5.40 -11.72 -1.98
N PRO A 55 -6.21 -10.65 -2.02
CA PRO A 55 -6.14 -9.65 -0.97
C PRO A 55 -6.28 -10.32 0.42
N LEU A 56 -5.54 -9.83 1.41
CA LEU A 56 -5.49 -10.46 2.72
C LEU A 56 -5.22 -9.45 3.84
N VAL A 57 -5.59 -9.84 5.05
CA VAL A 57 -5.23 -9.15 6.30
C VAL A 57 -4.03 -9.87 6.89
N ASN A 58 -2.93 -9.16 7.11
CA ASN A 58 -1.75 -9.77 7.73
C ASN A 58 -2.02 -10.03 9.20
N GLN A 59 -1.64 -11.22 9.65
CA GLN A 59 -1.72 -11.60 11.05
C GLN A 59 -0.86 -10.64 11.87
N SER A 60 -1.45 -10.04 12.91
CA SER A 60 -0.68 -9.23 13.85
C SER A 60 0.43 -10.11 14.44
N PRO A 61 1.68 -9.63 14.48
CA PRO A 61 2.75 -10.37 15.12
C PRO A 61 2.41 -10.61 16.59
N THR A 62 2.80 -11.77 17.12
CA THR A 62 2.72 -12.08 18.55
C THR A 62 3.76 -11.25 19.30
N ILE A 63 3.54 -9.95 19.40
CA ILE A 63 4.41 -9.04 20.13
C ILE A 63 4.00 -9.13 21.60
N THR A 64 4.86 -9.72 22.42
CA THR A 64 4.84 -9.50 23.87
C THR A 64 4.91 -8.00 24.12
N GLN A 65 4.10 -7.46 25.05
CA GLN A 65 4.17 -6.04 25.42
C GLN A 65 5.63 -5.69 25.72
N ASP A 66 6.27 -4.98 24.80
CA ASP A 66 7.58 -4.40 25.03
C ASP A 66 7.35 -3.16 25.90
N GLU A 67 7.69 -3.29 27.19
CA GLU A 67 7.49 -2.26 28.21
C GLU A 67 8.16 -0.92 27.87
N ASN A 68 9.08 -0.91 26.90
CA ASN A 68 9.76 0.30 26.45
C ASN A 68 8.89 1.20 25.55
N TYR A 69 7.83 0.66 24.93
CA TYR A 69 6.92 1.44 24.08
C TYR A 69 5.75 2.04 24.90
N THR A 70 5.62 3.37 24.86
CA THR A 70 4.49 4.10 25.47
C THR A 70 3.15 3.83 24.77
N LEU A 71 3.19 3.41 23.50
CA LEU A 71 2.03 2.97 22.74
C LEU A 71 1.99 1.45 22.72
N SER A 72 0.83 0.87 23.01
CA SER A 72 0.60 -0.53 22.63
C SER A 72 0.63 -0.67 21.10
N PHE A 73 0.98 -1.85 20.62
CA PHE A 73 1.02 -2.14 19.19
C PHE A 73 -0.30 -1.77 18.47
N GLU A 74 -1.45 -2.14 19.04
CA GLU A 74 -2.76 -1.80 18.47
C GLU A 74 -3.04 -0.28 18.44
N LYS A 75 -2.56 0.48 19.44
CA LYS A 75 -2.67 1.94 19.42
C LYS A 75 -1.77 2.55 18.35
N GLU A 76 -0.55 2.06 18.20
CA GLU A 76 0.36 2.50 17.14
C GLU A 76 -0.23 2.20 15.76
N LYS A 77 -0.75 0.99 15.55
CA LYS A 77 -1.43 0.58 14.31
C LYS A 77 -2.62 1.48 13.99
N LEU A 78 -3.46 1.78 14.98
CA LEU A 78 -4.63 2.64 14.80
C LEU A 78 -4.22 4.08 14.43
N LEU A 79 -3.27 4.66 15.16
CA LEU A 79 -2.76 6.01 14.91
C LEU A 79 -2.07 6.10 13.55
N CYS A 80 -1.20 5.13 13.24
CA CYS A 80 -0.49 5.04 11.97
C CYS A 80 -1.48 4.99 10.79
N SER A 81 -2.51 4.15 10.89
CA SER A 81 -3.57 4.05 9.87
C SER A 81 -4.38 5.35 9.75
N ALA A 82 -4.66 6.03 10.86
CA ALA A 82 -5.37 7.29 10.86
C ALA A 82 -4.58 8.41 10.16
N PHE A 83 -3.30 8.57 10.49
CA PHE A 83 -2.43 9.52 9.81
C PHE A 83 -2.23 9.15 8.34
N ALA A 84 -2.03 7.87 8.02
CA ALA A 84 -1.89 7.43 6.62
C ALA A 84 -3.14 7.74 5.79
N PHE A 85 -4.34 7.61 6.36
CA PHE A 85 -5.58 7.99 5.72
C PHE A 85 -5.65 9.50 5.42
N ILE A 86 -5.29 10.35 6.39
CA ILE A 86 -5.30 11.82 6.24
C ILE A 86 -4.21 12.29 5.28
N ALA A 87 -3.04 11.64 5.24
CA ALA A 87 -1.94 12.02 4.36
C ALA A 87 -2.33 11.97 2.86
N SER A 88 -3.35 11.19 2.48
CA SER A 88 -3.83 11.09 1.10
C SER A 88 -4.68 12.31 0.69
N ILE A 89 -4.01 13.45 0.55
CA ILE A 89 -4.64 14.75 0.29
C ILE A 89 -5.20 14.91 -1.13
N ARG A 90 -4.71 14.13 -2.10
CA ARG A 90 -5.10 14.19 -3.53
C ARG A 90 -5.46 12.81 -4.08
N ASP A 91 -6.24 12.75 -5.16
CA ASP A 91 -6.54 11.49 -5.85
C ASP A 91 -5.51 11.14 -6.94
N ASP A 92 -4.25 11.09 -6.56
CA ASP A 92 -3.14 10.85 -7.48
C ASP A 92 -2.40 9.53 -7.15
N PRO A 93 -2.43 8.51 -8.04
CA PRO A 93 -1.64 7.29 -7.86
C PRO A 93 -0.12 7.53 -7.92
N SER A 94 0.34 8.69 -8.38
CA SER A 94 1.75 9.07 -8.36
C SER A 94 2.22 9.62 -7.03
N HIS A 95 1.31 9.95 -6.11
CA HIS A 95 1.61 10.55 -4.81
C HIS A 95 0.81 9.85 -3.70
N ILE A 96 1.23 8.63 -3.39
CA ILE A 96 0.72 7.76 -2.34
C ILE A 96 1.67 7.83 -1.15
N PRO A 97 1.23 8.43 -0.03
CA PRO A 97 2.03 8.52 1.17
C PRO A 97 1.97 7.22 1.99
N ALA A 98 3.03 6.97 2.75
CA ALA A 98 3.06 6.00 3.84
C ALA A 98 3.53 6.70 5.12
N ILE A 99 3.06 6.17 6.26
CA ILE A 99 3.34 6.64 7.60
C ILE A 99 3.91 5.51 8.43
N CYS A 100 4.84 5.84 9.33
CA CYS A 100 5.11 5.07 10.54
C CYS A 100 5.27 6.04 11.72
N ILE A 101 5.15 5.52 12.95
CA ILE A 101 5.20 6.33 14.17
C ILE A 101 6.35 5.86 15.04
N GLU A 102 7.36 6.71 15.16
CA GLU A 102 8.52 6.49 15.99
C GLU A 102 8.29 7.11 17.37
N GLN A 103 8.79 6.47 18.42
CA GLN A 103 8.79 7.06 19.76
C GLN A 103 10.05 7.94 19.91
N GLU A 104 9.92 9.14 20.49
CA GLU A 104 11.10 9.92 20.88
C GLU A 104 11.83 9.26 22.06
N PRO A 105 13.16 9.37 22.15
CA PRO A 105 13.90 8.96 23.33
C PRO A 105 13.28 9.54 24.61
N GLY A 106 13.11 8.72 25.64
CA GLY A 106 12.43 9.09 26.88
C GLY A 106 10.89 9.09 26.82
N GLY A 107 10.28 8.74 25.68
CA GLY A 107 8.83 8.49 25.57
C GLY A 107 7.94 9.72 25.66
N LEU A 108 8.51 10.93 25.68
CA LEU A 108 7.77 12.18 25.87
C LEU A 108 7.06 12.70 24.62
N GLY A 109 7.41 12.16 23.44
CA GLY A 109 6.90 12.62 22.15
C GLY A 109 6.85 11.50 21.11
N LEU A 110 6.21 11.80 19.99
CA LEU A 110 6.11 10.91 18.84
C LEU A 110 6.62 11.63 17.58
N ARG A 111 7.41 10.94 16.77
CA ARG A 111 7.83 11.40 15.44
C ARG A 111 6.99 10.66 14.39
N ILE A 112 6.15 11.40 13.67
CA ILE A 112 5.36 10.89 12.55
C ILE A 112 6.24 10.99 11.30
N MET A 113 6.69 9.84 10.82
CA MET A 113 7.51 9.76 9.63
C MET A 113 6.59 9.66 8.42
N VAL A 114 6.83 10.48 7.39
CA VAL A 114 6.03 10.43 6.16
C VAL A 114 6.92 10.34 4.92
N ALA A 115 6.65 9.34 4.08
CA ALA A 115 7.27 9.21 2.76
C ALA A 115 6.19 9.18 1.68
N VAL A 116 6.56 9.44 0.42
CA VAL A 116 5.65 9.40 -0.74
C VAL A 116 6.33 8.66 -1.88
N ASN A 117 5.60 7.79 -2.59
CA ASN A 117 6.18 7.03 -3.69
C ASN A 117 6.73 7.94 -4.78
N LYS A 118 7.98 7.73 -5.21
CA LYS A 118 8.63 8.60 -6.19
C LYS A 118 9.73 7.89 -6.97
N GLY A 119 10.03 8.44 -8.15
CA GLY A 119 11.06 7.94 -9.05
C GLY A 119 12.43 8.54 -8.80
N ASP A 120 12.47 9.75 -8.27
CA ASP A 120 13.65 10.58 -8.04
C ASP A 120 13.55 11.31 -6.68
N ALA A 121 14.67 11.83 -6.19
CA ALA A 121 14.75 12.47 -4.88
C ALA A 121 13.88 13.74 -4.76
N SER A 122 13.64 14.45 -5.86
CA SER A 122 12.95 15.75 -5.90
C SER A 122 11.44 15.68 -6.22
N GLY A 123 10.97 14.56 -6.76
CA GLY A 123 9.72 14.47 -7.52
C GLY A 123 8.42 14.69 -6.74
N THR A 124 8.47 14.88 -5.41
CA THR A 124 7.27 14.98 -4.55
C THR A 124 7.40 16.02 -3.43
N THR A 125 8.36 16.95 -3.51
CA THR A 125 8.68 17.90 -2.43
C THR A 125 7.46 18.74 -2.02
N GLN A 126 6.73 19.30 -2.99
CA GLN A 126 5.55 20.12 -2.68
C GLN A 126 4.44 19.30 -2.00
N PHE A 127 4.17 18.08 -2.48
CA PHE A 127 3.16 17.23 -1.86
C PHE A 127 3.52 16.90 -0.41
N LEU A 128 4.79 16.56 -0.14
CA LEU A 128 5.27 16.32 1.22
C LEU A 128 5.13 17.56 2.09
N GLN A 129 5.47 18.74 1.57
CA GLN A 129 5.34 20.01 2.30
C GLN A 129 3.88 20.31 2.68
N ASP A 130 2.93 20.05 1.78
CA ASP A 130 1.50 20.21 2.04
C ASP A 130 1.04 19.28 3.18
N VAL A 131 1.51 18.01 3.16
CA VAL A 131 1.21 17.04 4.22
C VAL A 131 1.83 17.45 5.56
N VAL A 132 3.09 17.86 5.57
CA VAL A 132 3.79 18.35 6.77
C VAL A 132 3.07 19.57 7.36
N THR A 133 2.64 20.50 6.52
CA THR A 133 1.91 21.71 6.95
C THR A 133 0.59 21.34 7.60
N GLY A 134 -0.22 20.49 6.96
CA GLY A 134 -1.50 20.04 7.52
C GLY A 134 -1.34 19.24 8.80
N PHE A 135 -0.34 18.36 8.88
CA PHE A 135 -0.04 17.62 10.10
C PHE A 135 0.51 18.52 11.22
N GLY A 136 1.27 19.56 10.89
CA GLY A 136 1.72 20.56 11.86
C GLY A 136 0.54 21.31 12.50
N GLN A 137 -0.49 21.65 11.71
CA GLN A 137 -1.72 22.23 12.23
C GLN A 137 -2.48 21.26 13.15
N ILE A 138 -2.58 19.98 12.77
CA ILE A 138 -3.15 18.93 13.63
C ILE A 138 -2.36 18.81 14.94
N ALA A 139 -1.04 18.73 14.88
CA ALA A 139 -0.17 18.63 16.05
C ALA A 139 -0.33 19.84 17.00
N SER A 140 -0.45 21.05 16.45
CA SER A 140 -0.71 22.27 17.23
C SER A 140 -2.04 22.20 18.00
N LEU A 141 -3.10 21.69 17.35
CA LEU A 141 -4.40 21.49 18.01
C LEU A 141 -4.34 20.39 19.07
N LEU A 142 -3.65 19.27 18.79
CA LEU A 142 -3.49 18.18 19.76
C LEU A 142 -2.69 18.61 20.99
N ARG A 143 -1.72 19.50 20.84
CA ARG A 143 -0.97 20.09 21.97
C ARG A 143 -1.86 20.86 22.93
N GLN A 144 -2.91 21.50 22.41
CA GLN A 144 -3.88 22.28 23.19
C GLN A 144 -4.92 21.40 23.90
N VAL A 145 -4.98 20.10 23.60
CA VAL A 145 -5.90 19.16 24.24
C VAL A 145 -5.51 18.97 25.71
N GLN A 146 -6.33 19.50 26.61
CA GLN A 146 -6.17 19.36 28.06
C GLN A 146 -7.52 19.03 28.73
N THR A 147 -7.85 19.69 29.85
CA THR A 147 -8.98 19.32 30.73
C THR A 147 -10.19 20.23 30.62
N ALA A 148 -10.03 21.53 30.32
CA ALA A 148 -11.11 22.52 30.46
C ALA A 148 -12.32 22.20 29.56
N PRO A 149 -13.53 22.02 30.13
CA PRO A 149 -14.69 21.51 29.40
C PRO A 149 -15.14 22.41 28.23
N VAL A 150 -14.95 23.72 28.38
CA VAL A 150 -15.44 24.75 27.45
C VAL A 150 -14.73 24.77 26.10
N ARG A 151 -13.48 24.30 26.00
CA ARG A 151 -12.74 24.26 24.70
C ARG A 151 -12.86 22.93 23.96
N SER A 152 -13.60 21.98 24.53
CA SER A 152 -13.54 20.58 24.09
C SER A 152 -14.22 20.35 22.75
N ASP A 153 -15.32 21.04 22.43
CA ASP A 153 -16.05 20.85 21.16
C ASP A 153 -15.41 21.65 20.04
N GLU A 154 -14.93 22.84 20.36
CA GLU A 154 -14.17 23.74 19.48
C GLU A 154 -12.93 23.02 18.96
N THR A 155 -12.11 22.41 19.81
CA THR A 155 -10.97 21.61 19.35
C THR A 155 -11.41 20.41 18.48
N ARG A 156 -12.53 19.74 18.82
CA ARG A 156 -13.10 18.62 18.04
C ARG A 156 -13.72 19.05 16.70
N LYS A 157 -14.09 20.32 16.54
CA LYS A 157 -14.52 20.95 15.29
C LYS A 157 -13.32 21.46 14.49
N ASP A 158 -12.33 22.05 15.14
CA ASP A 158 -11.12 22.59 14.52
C ASP A 158 -10.25 21.47 13.93
N LEU A 159 -10.09 20.36 14.65
CA LEU A 159 -9.38 19.17 14.14
C LEU A 159 -10.03 18.67 12.85
N LEU A 160 -11.36 18.56 12.84
CA LEU A 160 -12.10 18.16 11.64
C LEU A 160 -11.91 19.17 10.52
N ARG A 161 -12.01 20.48 10.81
CA ARG A 161 -11.84 21.56 9.83
C ARG A 161 -10.48 21.48 9.14
N VAL A 162 -9.41 21.29 9.91
CA VAL A 162 -8.05 21.14 9.37
C VAL A 162 -7.96 19.91 8.46
N MET A 163 -8.45 18.75 8.92
CA MET A 163 -8.42 17.51 8.13
C MET A 163 -9.21 17.63 6.82
N VAL A 164 -10.41 18.21 6.87
CA VAL A 164 -11.27 18.41 5.70
C VAL A 164 -10.67 19.43 4.73
N THR A 165 -10.06 20.50 5.23
CA THR A 165 -9.38 21.49 4.39
C THR A 165 -8.19 20.86 3.67
N MET A 166 -7.33 20.17 4.42
CA MET A 166 -6.17 19.45 3.90
C MET A 166 -6.56 18.37 2.87
N CYS A 167 -7.68 17.67 3.07
CA CYS A 167 -8.15 16.60 2.19
C CYS A 167 -9.29 17.01 1.24
N SER A 168 -9.51 18.32 1.04
CA SER A 168 -10.69 18.81 0.31
C SER A 168 -10.80 18.21 -1.09
N GLU A 169 -9.71 18.18 -1.83
CA GLU A 169 -9.68 17.58 -3.16
C GLU A 169 -10.01 16.08 -3.11
N LYS A 170 -9.38 15.33 -2.20
CA LYS A 170 -9.65 13.90 -2.01
C LYS A 170 -11.12 13.63 -1.67
N ILE A 171 -11.71 14.42 -0.79
CA ILE A 171 -13.12 14.29 -0.38
C ILE A 171 -14.04 14.52 -1.59
N GLN A 172 -13.78 15.56 -2.38
CA GLN A 172 -14.55 15.85 -3.59
C GLN A 172 -14.47 14.71 -4.62
N PHE A 173 -13.31 14.07 -4.80
CA PHE A 173 -13.17 12.88 -5.64
C PHE A 173 -13.95 11.68 -5.07
N ARG A 174 -13.92 11.47 -3.73
CA ARG A 174 -14.69 10.38 -3.07
C ARG A 174 -16.20 10.57 -3.28
N LEU A 175 -16.70 11.80 -3.16
CA LEU A 175 -18.09 12.17 -3.41
C LEU A 175 -18.46 12.24 -4.90
N ARG A 176 -17.47 12.07 -5.79
CA ARG A 176 -17.59 12.15 -7.26
C ARG A 176 -18.05 13.51 -7.77
N MET A 177 -17.81 14.56 -6.98
CA MET A 177 -18.00 15.97 -7.36
C MET A 177 -16.90 16.44 -8.30
N LYS A 178 -15.67 15.96 -8.07
CA LYS A 178 -14.55 16.03 -9.02
C LYS A 178 -14.38 14.69 -9.70
N GLN A 179 -14.07 14.72 -10.99
CA GLN A 179 -13.93 13.53 -11.81
C GLN A 179 -12.64 13.57 -12.62
N LYS A 180 -12.07 12.39 -12.88
CA LYS A 180 -10.88 12.27 -13.74
C LYS A 180 -11.33 12.38 -15.18
N SER A 181 -10.71 13.29 -15.94
CA SER A 181 -11.04 13.54 -17.35
C SER A 181 -10.97 12.30 -18.26
N ARG A 182 -10.24 11.26 -17.85
CA ARG A 182 -9.98 10.04 -18.65
C ARG A 182 -10.95 8.89 -18.41
N ARG A 183 -12.02 9.05 -17.63
CA ARG A 183 -12.99 7.97 -17.35
C ARG A 183 -14.40 8.45 -17.60
N GLU A 184 -15.28 7.52 -17.98
CA GLU A 184 -16.71 7.81 -18.06
C GLU A 184 -17.20 8.39 -16.74
N PRO A 185 -17.97 9.48 -16.80
CA PRO A 185 -18.38 10.20 -15.61
C PRO A 185 -19.33 9.34 -14.78
N LYS A 186 -18.90 8.98 -13.56
CA LYS A 186 -19.77 8.29 -12.61
C LYS A 186 -20.80 9.26 -12.05
N PRO A 187 -22.03 8.81 -11.73
CA PRO A 187 -23.01 9.68 -11.09
C PRO A 187 -22.47 10.18 -9.75
N GLN A 188 -22.68 11.47 -9.49
CA GLN A 188 -22.37 12.12 -8.21
C GLN A 188 -23.03 11.37 -7.06
N PHE A 189 -22.38 11.34 -5.89
CA PHE A 189 -22.92 10.64 -4.73
C PHE A 189 -24.28 11.19 -4.27
N LYS A 190 -24.54 12.49 -4.48
CA LYS A 190 -25.85 13.11 -4.30
C LYS A 190 -26.97 12.37 -5.04
N ASN A 191 -26.74 11.94 -6.28
CA ASN A 191 -27.72 11.19 -7.06
C ASN A 191 -27.93 9.78 -6.48
N THR A 192 -26.89 9.18 -5.90
CA THR A 192 -27.03 7.93 -5.14
C THR A 192 -27.93 8.13 -3.92
N LEU A 193 -27.77 9.23 -3.17
CA LEU A 193 -28.64 9.54 -2.03
C LEU A 193 -30.09 9.83 -2.44
N ILE A 194 -30.32 10.48 -3.60
CA ILE A 194 -31.67 10.69 -4.14
C ILE A 194 -32.34 9.35 -4.46
N LYS A 195 -31.66 8.48 -5.22
CA LYS A 195 -32.15 7.12 -5.53
C LYS A 195 -32.40 6.31 -4.26
N PHE A 196 -31.51 6.44 -3.26
CA PHE A 196 -31.69 5.79 -1.98
C PHE A 196 -32.99 6.26 -1.32
N LEU A 197 -33.18 7.57 -1.14
CA LEU A 197 -34.39 8.15 -0.55
C LEU A 197 -35.68 7.75 -1.28
N ASP A 198 -35.66 7.72 -2.62
CA ASP A 198 -36.83 7.32 -3.41
C ASP A 198 -37.12 5.82 -3.25
N GLY A 199 -36.08 4.98 -3.23
CA GLY A 199 -36.21 3.55 -2.96
C GLY A 199 -36.72 3.25 -1.54
N LEU A 200 -36.31 4.04 -0.54
CA LEU A 200 -36.88 3.97 0.81
C LEU A 200 -38.38 4.30 0.75
N LYS A 201 -38.80 5.40 0.11
CA LYS A 201 -40.23 5.78 0.00
C LYS A 201 -41.08 4.65 -0.60
N THR A 202 -40.64 4.06 -1.71
CA THR A 202 -41.39 2.98 -2.39
C THR A 202 -41.55 1.75 -1.51
N ARG A 203 -40.53 1.38 -0.73
CA ARG A 203 -40.53 0.18 0.11
C ARG A 203 -41.23 0.37 1.47
N TYR A 204 -41.21 1.58 2.03
CA TYR A 204 -41.73 1.84 3.39
C TYR A 204 -43.15 2.42 3.45
N ILE A 205 -43.91 2.44 2.36
CA ILE A 205 -45.37 2.69 2.41
C ILE A 205 -46.10 1.61 3.26
N TYR A 206 -45.51 0.41 3.38
CA TYR A 206 -46.15 -0.77 3.97
C TYR A 206 -45.47 -1.30 5.25
N GLN A 207 -44.59 -0.52 5.91
CA GLN A 207 -43.95 -0.91 7.17
C GLN A 207 -43.96 0.24 8.20
N SER A 208 -43.96 -0.09 9.49
CA SER A 208 -44.29 0.80 10.62
C SER A 208 -43.47 2.11 10.65
N LYS A 209 -44.16 3.21 10.94
CA LYS A 209 -43.66 4.60 10.86
C LYS A 209 -42.41 4.92 11.72
N GLY A 210 -42.07 4.14 12.75
CA GLY A 210 -41.10 4.59 13.77
C GLY A 210 -39.60 4.37 13.50
N SER A 211 -39.20 3.27 12.85
CA SER A 211 -37.77 2.87 12.79
C SER A 211 -36.98 3.56 11.66
N ASN A 212 -37.67 4.00 10.60
CA ASN A 212 -37.03 4.50 9.37
C ASN A 212 -37.05 6.02 9.23
N GLU A 213 -37.71 6.75 10.15
CA GLU A 213 -37.76 8.21 10.15
C GLU A 213 -36.37 8.83 10.32
N GLU A 214 -35.55 8.29 11.24
CA GLU A 214 -34.19 8.77 11.42
C GLU A 214 -33.34 8.54 10.17
N LEU A 215 -33.37 7.34 9.58
CA LEU A 215 -32.61 7.03 8.36
C LEU A 215 -32.96 7.99 7.22
N VAL A 216 -34.26 8.19 6.98
CA VAL A 216 -34.73 9.13 5.94
C VAL A 216 -34.29 10.55 6.26
N SER A 217 -34.39 10.99 7.52
CA SER A 217 -33.94 12.32 7.94
C SER A 217 -32.44 12.50 7.71
N ARG A 218 -31.59 11.56 8.18
CA ARG A 218 -30.13 11.65 8.02
C ARG A 218 -29.69 11.62 6.56
N ALA A 219 -30.36 10.82 5.73
CA ALA A 219 -30.08 10.77 4.29
C ALA A 219 -30.48 12.08 3.58
N LYS A 220 -31.59 12.73 3.99
CA LYS A 220 -31.96 14.07 3.52
C LYS A 220 -30.93 15.11 3.95
N ASP A 221 -30.55 15.14 5.23
CA ASP A 221 -29.54 16.07 5.76
C ASP A 221 -28.21 15.97 4.98
N ALA A 222 -27.76 14.75 4.68
CA ALA A 222 -26.54 14.52 3.91
C ALA A 222 -26.66 15.02 2.45
N ARG A 223 -27.80 14.75 1.79
CA ARG A 223 -28.07 15.23 0.42
C ARG A 223 -28.13 16.76 0.38
N ASP A 224 -28.77 17.38 1.36
CA ASP A 224 -28.98 18.83 1.42
C ASP A 224 -27.67 19.55 1.74
N ALA A 225 -26.86 18.98 2.64
CA ALA A 225 -25.50 19.46 2.89
C ALA A 225 -24.63 19.44 1.62
N ILE A 226 -24.70 18.36 0.83
CA ILE A 226 -23.99 18.27 -0.45
C ILE A 226 -24.47 19.36 -1.41
N THR A 227 -25.79 19.55 -1.53
CA THR A 227 -26.39 20.56 -2.41
C THR A 227 -25.99 21.98 -1.99
N ALA A 228 -25.99 22.27 -0.69
CA ALA A 228 -25.55 23.56 -0.16
C ALA A 228 -24.05 23.81 -0.43
N TRP A 229 -23.22 22.77 -0.32
CA TRP A 229 -21.80 22.86 -0.66
C TRP A 229 -21.58 23.13 -2.14
N GLU A 230 -22.31 22.47 -3.05
CA GLU A 230 -22.19 22.69 -4.50
C GLU A 230 -22.43 24.16 -4.89
N GLY A 231 -23.32 24.86 -4.18
CA GLY A 231 -23.63 26.27 -4.41
C GLY A 231 -22.62 27.29 -3.85
N HIS A 232 -21.82 26.94 -2.85
CA HIS A 232 -20.91 27.89 -2.16
C HIS A 232 -19.42 27.50 -2.23
N GLN A 233 -19.12 26.20 -2.25
CA GLN A 233 -17.79 25.60 -2.40
C GLN A 233 -16.70 26.08 -1.42
N VAL A 234 -17.07 26.38 -0.17
CA VAL A 234 -16.13 26.76 0.90
C VAL A 234 -15.81 25.61 1.87
N ALA A 235 -14.69 25.70 2.59
CA ALA A 235 -14.22 24.63 3.48
C ALA A 235 -15.18 24.31 4.64
N THR A 236 -15.83 25.34 5.20
CA THR A 236 -16.80 25.18 6.31
C THR A 236 -18.05 24.42 5.87
N SER A 237 -18.53 24.63 4.64
CA SER A 237 -19.64 23.83 4.12
C SER A 237 -19.21 22.40 3.78
N LEU A 238 -17.95 22.15 3.39
CA LEU A 238 -17.45 20.79 3.17
C LEU A 238 -17.33 20.03 4.50
N GLN A 239 -16.92 20.72 5.56
CA GLN A 239 -16.93 20.15 6.91
C GLN A 239 -18.35 19.70 7.29
N HIS A 240 -19.36 20.52 7.02
CA HIS A 240 -20.75 20.16 7.29
C HIS A 240 -21.21 18.91 6.51
N VAL A 241 -20.81 18.75 5.24
CA VAL A 241 -21.05 17.54 4.45
C VAL A 241 -20.49 16.30 5.13
N VAL A 242 -19.23 16.36 5.59
CA VAL A 242 -18.57 15.26 6.30
C VAL A 242 -19.32 14.91 7.58
N GLU A 243 -19.82 15.91 8.33
CA GLU A 243 -20.59 15.69 9.55
C GLU A 243 -21.95 15.03 9.29
N GLN A 244 -22.69 15.44 8.25
CA GLN A 244 -23.97 14.82 7.93
C GLN A 244 -23.80 13.40 7.40
N ILE A 245 -22.78 13.14 6.57
CA ILE A 245 -22.47 11.76 6.12
C ILE A 245 -22.02 10.88 7.29
N HIS A 246 -21.25 11.42 8.24
CA HIS A 246 -20.92 10.70 9.46
C HIS A 246 -22.18 10.36 10.25
N ARG A 247 -23.10 11.30 10.46
CA ARG A 247 -24.37 10.99 11.16
C ARG A 247 -25.18 9.91 10.44
N LEU A 248 -25.26 9.96 9.11
CA LEU A 248 -25.87 8.89 8.31
C LEU A 248 -25.18 7.54 8.54
N SER A 249 -23.85 7.50 8.59
CA SER A 249 -23.08 6.27 8.85
C SER A 249 -23.31 5.65 10.22
N GLN A 250 -23.84 6.41 11.18
CA GLN A 250 -24.13 5.94 12.55
C GLN A 250 -25.52 5.34 12.70
N VAL A 251 -26.36 5.39 11.65
CA VAL A 251 -27.71 4.83 11.69
C VAL A 251 -27.62 3.29 11.65
N PRO A 252 -28.09 2.55 12.67
CA PRO A 252 -27.82 1.12 12.81
C PRO A 252 -28.27 0.22 11.64
N ASN A 253 -29.36 0.58 10.95
CA ASN A 253 -29.93 -0.19 9.84
C ASN A 253 -29.52 0.34 8.46
N LEU A 254 -28.48 1.18 8.36
CA LEU A 254 -28.04 1.75 7.08
C LEU A 254 -27.62 0.66 6.08
N ASP A 255 -26.83 -0.32 6.53
CA ASP A 255 -26.30 -1.37 5.68
C ASP A 255 -27.44 -2.22 5.09
N ASP A 256 -28.37 -2.67 5.93
CA ASP A 256 -29.56 -3.42 5.52
C ASP A 256 -30.47 -2.60 4.58
N ALA A 257 -30.63 -1.31 4.86
CA ALA A 257 -31.39 -0.42 4.00
C ALA A 257 -30.74 -0.26 2.61
N ILE A 258 -29.41 -0.12 2.55
CA ILE A 258 -28.69 -0.03 1.27
C ILE A 258 -28.82 -1.34 0.48
N GLU A 259 -28.67 -2.48 1.15
CA GLU A 259 -28.83 -3.81 0.56
C GLU A 259 -30.25 -4.02 0.01
N SER A 260 -31.27 -3.57 0.75
CA SER A 260 -32.66 -3.69 0.32
C SER A 260 -33.04 -2.72 -0.78
N VAL A 261 -32.45 -1.51 -0.84
CA VAL A 261 -32.85 -0.47 -1.79
C VAL A 261 -32.25 -0.64 -3.18
N PHE A 262 -30.95 -0.91 -3.25
CA PHE A 262 -30.25 -1.03 -4.53
C PHE A 262 -30.21 -2.48 -4.97
N ASP A 263 -30.42 -2.78 -6.24
CA ASP A 263 -30.35 -4.17 -6.73
C ASP A 263 -28.92 -4.57 -7.13
N GLU A 264 -28.15 -3.63 -7.67
CA GLU A 264 -26.79 -3.89 -8.16
C GLU A 264 -25.75 -3.98 -7.02
N PRO A 265 -25.02 -5.10 -6.88
CA PRO A 265 -23.99 -5.25 -5.83
C PRO A 265 -22.89 -4.19 -5.88
N THR A 266 -22.50 -3.76 -7.09
CA THR A 266 -21.49 -2.71 -7.31
C THR A 266 -21.96 -1.36 -6.77
N THR A 267 -23.24 -1.02 -6.94
CA THR A 267 -23.84 0.21 -6.44
C THR A 267 -23.93 0.18 -4.91
N ARG A 268 -24.39 -0.93 -4.31
CA ARG A 268 -24.43 -1.13 -2.84
C ARG A 268 -23.06 -0.93 -2.20
N LYS A 269 -22.08 -1.73 -2.63
CA LYS A 269 -20.73 -1.70 -2.08
C LYS A 269 -20.02 -0.38 -2.40
N SER A 270 -20.37 0.32 -3.49
CA SER A 270 -19.86 1.68 -3.71
C SER A 270 -20.50 2.74 -2.81
N ALA A 271 -21.80 2.67 -2.54
CA ALA A 271 -22.49 3.63 -1.67
C ALA A 271 -21.92 3.54 -0.24
N LEU A 272 -21.84 2.33 0.30
CA LEU A 272 -21.24 2.06 1.61
C LEU A 272 -19.79 2.54 1.68
N ASN A 273 -18.99 2.23 0.66
CA ASN A 273 -17.60 2.70 0.61
C ASN A 273 -17.48 4.22 0.64
N ILE A 274 -18.36 4.97 -0.04
CA ILE A 274 -18.31 6.43 0.00
C ILE A 274 -18.69 6.94 1.39
N ILE A 275 -19.77 6.41 1.98
CA ILE A 275 -20.23 6.80 3.31
C ILE A 275 -19.14 6.56 4.35
N ARG A 276 -18.60 5.34 4.41
CA ARG A 276 -17.54 4.94 5.37
C ARG A 276 -16.27 5.77 5.18
N LYS A 277 -15.84 5.99 3.93
CA LYS A 277 -14.64 6.79 3.65
C LYS A 277 -14.80 8.26 4.03
N VAL A 278 -15.98 8.83 3.83
CA VAL A 278 -16.21 10.24 4.16
C VAL A 278 -16.46 10.40 5.67
N SER A 279 -17.18 9.47 6.31
CA SER A 279 -17.37 9.46 7.77
C SER A 279 -16.04 9.35 8.53
N ARG A 280 -15.07 8.64 7.94
CA ARG A 280 -13.76 8.37 8.55
C ARG A 280 -13.01 9.62 8.99
N TYR A 281 -13.18 10.76 8.31
CA TYR A 281 -12.57 12.02 8.72
C TYR A 281 -13.07 12.49 10.11
N LYS A 282 -14.39 12.38 10.37
CA LYS A 282 -14.96 12.69 11.69
C LYS A 282 -14.53 11.69 12.75
N GLU A 283 -14.52 10.41 12.40
CA GLU A 283 -14.05 9.34 13.31
C GLU A 283 -12.60 9.56 13.73
N ILE A 284 -11.71 9.86 12.79
CA ILE A 284 -10.30 10.12 13.08
C ILE A 284 -10.14 11.38 13.94
N ALA A 285 -10.85 12.46 13.63
CA ALA A 285 -10.83 13.67 14.46
C ALA A 285 -11.21 13.38 15.92
N LEU A 286 -12.26 12.57 16.14
CA LEU A 286 -12.68 12.12 17.47
C LEU A 286 -11.66 11.18 18.12
N GLN A 287 -11.09 10.23 17.36
CA GLN A 287 -10.09 9.28 17.84
C GLN A 287 -8.82 9.99 18.27
N LEU A 288 -8.26 10.89 17.47
CA LEU A 288 -7.05 11.64 17.79
C LEU A 288 -7.28 12.56 19.01
N TYR A 289 -8.43 13.24 19.08
CA TYR A 289 -8.79 14.04 20.25
C TYR A 289 -8.84 13.18 21.54
N ARG A 290 -9.55 12.05 21.50
CA ARG A 290 -9.67 11.13 22.65
C ARG A 290 -8.33 10.50 23.01
N ALA A 291 -7.51 10.15 22.02
CA ALA A 291 -6.17 9.61 22.23
C ALA A 291 -5.26 10.65 22.88
N ALA A 292 -5.28 11.90 22.43
CA ALA A 292 -4.48 12.98 23.01
C ALA A 292 -4.87 13.27 24.47
N LYS A 293 -6.14 13.10 24.86
CA LYS A 293 -6.54 13.17 26.27
C LYS A 293 -5.86 12.12 27.16
N LYS A 294 -5.63 10.92 26.63
CA LYS A 294 -5.11 9.77 27.38
C LYS A 294 -3.60 9.56 27.23
N GLN A 295 -3.01 10.05 26.13
CA GLN A 295 -1.63 9.83 25.75
C GLN A 295 -0.88 11.17 25.66
N PRO A 296 -0.06 11.53 26.67
CA PRO A 296 0.72 12.76 26.65
C PRO A 296 1.66 12.87 25.44
N SER A 297 2.28 11.76 25.01
CA SER A 297 3.21 11.76 23.86
C SER A 297 2.54 12.19 22.55
N LEU A 298 1.21 12.01 22.41
CA LEU A 298 0.46 12.47 21.23
C LEU A 298 0.24 14.01 21.22
N ARG A 299 0.47 14.70 22.34
CA ARG A 299 0.45 16.17 22.39
C ARG A 299 1.78 16.78 21.95
N ASN A 300 2.82 15.95 21.88
CA ASN A 300 4.19 16.30 21.52
C ASN A 300 4.58 15.56 20.23
N ILE A 301 3.84 15.84 19.16
CA ILE A 301 4.13 15.28 17.84
C ILE A 301 5.12 16.17 17.09
N ARG A 302 6.09 15.53 16.43
CA ARG A 302 6.90 16.12 15.36
C ARG A 302 6.64 15.39 14.05
N ILE A 303 6.65 16.12 12.94
CA ILE A 303 6.43 15.54 11.61
C ILE A 303 7.76 15.53 10.87
N ILE A 304 8.20 14.35 10.45
CA ILE A 304 9.49 14.15 9.81
C ILE A 304 9.24 13.67 8.37
N PRO A 305 9.41 14.54 7.35
CA PRO A 305 9.37 14.09 5.96
C PRO A 305 10.61 13.24 5.68
N ILE A 306 10.40 12.03 5.18
CA ILE A 306 11.46 11.11 4.80
C ILE A 306 11.78 11.28 3.32
N ASN A 307 13.05 11.55 3.06
CA ASN A 307 13.66 11.44 1.76
C ASN A 307 14.90 10.54 1.91
N LEU A 308 15.02 9.52 1.08
CA LEU A 308 16.29 8.78 1.00
C LEU A 308 17.33 9.66 0.31
N GLU A 309 18.61 9.35 0.52
CA GLU A 309 19.71 10.02 -0.17
C GLU A 309 19.57 9.89 -1.70
N PRO A 310 20.04 10.88 -2.49
CA PRO A 310 19.91 10.88 -3.95
C PRO A 310 20.39 9.59 -4.63
N GLU A 311 21.44 8.98 -4.10
CA GLU A 311 22.05 7.73 -4.60
C GLU A 311 21.06 6.56 -4.53
N ALA A 312 20.17 6.55 -3.53
CA ALA A 312 19.11 5.55 -3.41
C ALA A 312 18.15 5.58 -4.61
N PHE A 313 18.07 6.72 -5.30
CA PHE A 313 17.25 6.89 -6.50
C PHE A 313 18.00 6.68 -7.81
N ALA A 314 19.30 6.39 -7.79
CA ALA A 314 20.11 6.18 -8.99
C ALA A 314 19.49 5.14 -9.94
N ARG A 315 19.55 5.39 -11.26
CA ARG A 315 18.97 4.48 -12.26
C ARG A 315 19.96 3.39 -12.62
N CYS A 316 19.53 2.13 -12.50
CA CYS A 316 20.34 0.95 -12.81
C CYS A 316 19.97 0.37 -14.18
N CYS A 317 19.97 1.20 -15.24
CA CYS A 317 19.68 0.75 -16.61
C CYS A 317 20.89 1.01 -17.52
N PRO A 318 21.83 0.05 -17.64
CA PRO A 318 22.94 0.15 -18.59
C PRO A 318 22.42 0.32 -20.04
N PRO A 319 23.07 1.15 -20.88
CA PRO A 319 22.63 1.36 -22.27
C PRO A 319 22.66 0.09 -23.13
N ASP A 320 23.63 -0.77 -22.85
CA ASP A 320 23.93 -2.05 -23.52
C ASP A 320 23.13 -3.23 -22.97
N LEU A 321 22.37 -3.05 -21.87
CA LEU A 321 21.54 -4.09 -21.29
C LEU A 321 20.62 -4.65 -22.38
N ALA A 322 20.54 -5.97 -22.55
CA ALA A 322 19.61 -6.64 -23.46
C ALA A 322 18.88 -7.75 -22.69
N PRO A 323 17.76 -7.45 -21.99
CA PRO A 323 17.03 -8.45 -21.22
C PRO A 323 16.45 -9.52 -22.15
N ASP A 324 16.78 -10.77 -21.88
CA ASP A 324 16.28 -11.93 -22.62
C ASP A 324 15.49 -12.85 -21.69
N VAL A 325 14.27 -13.21 -22.09
CA VAL A 325 13.35 -13.96 -21.24
C VAL A 325 13.84 -15.40 -21.04
N GLU A 326 14.43 -16.04 -22.06
CA GLU A 326 14.95 -17.40 -21.95
C GLU A 326 16.17 -17.44 -21.05
N GLN A 327 17.11 -16.52 -21.25
CA GLN A 327 18.28 -16.37 -20.40
C GLN A 327 17.88 -16.07 -18.95
N ALA A 328 16.89 -15.19 -18.73
CA ALA A 328 16.41 -14.86 -17.41
C ALA A 328 15.81 -16.08 -16.69
N LEU A 329 15.02 -16.88 -17.39
CA LEU A 329 14.45 -18.11 -16.85
C LEU A 329 15.51 -19.19 -16.61
N HIS A 330 16.48 -19.32 -17.52
CA HIS A 330 17.60 -20.27 -17.40
C HIS A 330 18.50 -19.93 -16.21
N ASN A 331 18.87 -18.66 -16.04
CA ASN A 331 19.69 -18.19 -14.91
C ASN A 331 19.08 -18.52 -13.55
N ARG A 332 17.76 -18.64 -13.48
CA ARG A 332 16.99 -18.94 -12.26
C ARG A 332 16.66 -20.43 -12.13
N GLN A 333 17.12 -21.26 -13.07
CA GLN A 333 16.83 -22.69 -13.13
C GLN A 333 15.31 -22.99 -13.17
N LEU A 334 14.53 -22.07 -13.75
CA LEU A 334 13.06 -22.18 -13.85
C LEU A 334 12.62 -22.94 -15.11
N LEU A 335 13.52 -23.18 -16.05
CA LEU A 335 13.34 -24.06 -17.20
C LEU A 335 14.09 -25.38 -16.94
N PRO A 336 13.39 -26.51 -16.72
CA PRO A 336 13.99 -27.83 -16.85
C PRO A 336 14.52 -28.04 -18.27
N GLU A 337 15.46 -28.97 -18.44
CA GLU A 337 16.12 -29.29 -19.74
C GLU A 337 15.17 -29.76 -20.86
N HIS A 338 13.87 -29.90 -20.57
CA HIS A 338 12.82 -30.31 -21.50
C HIS A 338 11.65 -29.30 -21.57
N ARG A 339 11.86 -28.01 -21.20
CA ARG A 339 10.87 -26.94 -21.38
C ARG A 339 11.48 -25.72 -22.07
N THR A 340 10.77 -25.17 -23.04
CA THR A 340 11.15 -23.98 -23.82
C THR A 340 10.24 -22.79 -23.47
N LEU A 341 10.59 -21.57 -23.89
CA LEU A 341 9.70 -20.40 -23.79
C LEU A 341 8.33 -20.65 -24.41
N GLN A 342 8.30 -21.43 -25.50
CA GLN A 342 7.08 -21.89 -26.15
C GLN A 342 6.16 -22.66 -25.18
N HIS A 343 6.70 -23.41 -24.22
CA HIS A 343 5.92 -24.10 -23.19
C HIS A 343 5.29 -23.10 -22.21
N ILE A 344 6.03 -22.06 -21.80
CA ILE A 344 5.48 -21.02 -20.91
C ILE A 344 4.42 -20.18 -21.63
N CYS A 345 4.65 -19.80 -22.89
CA CYS A 345 3.64 -19.08 -23.69
C CYS A 345 2.34 -19.89 -23.85
N ARG A 346 2.48 -21.22 -24.01
CA ARG A 346 1.36 -22.17 -23.98
C ARG A 346 0.61 -22.15 -22.64
N LEU A 347 1.34 -22.23 -21.53
CA LEU A 347 0.76 -22.19 -20.17
C LEU A 347 0.02 -20.89 -19.87
N LEU A 348 0.41 -19.78 -20.50
CA LEU A 348 -0.23 -18.48 -20.33
C LEU A 348 -1.45 -18.26 -21.23
N GLU A 349 -1.93 -19.29 -21.92
CA GLU A 349 -3.07 -19.24 -22.87
C GLU A 349 -2.90 -18.19 -23.98
N THR A 350 -1.68 -17.70 -24.19
CA THR A 350 -1.34 -16.90 -25.37
C THR A 350 -1.24 -17.83 -26.57
N LYS A 351 -1.77 -17.43 -27.74
CA LYS A 351 -1.69 -18.23 -28.98
C LYS A 351 -0.26 -18.75 -29.15
N SER A 352 -0.05 -20.05 -29.34
CA SER A 352 1.32 -20.60 -29.41
C SER A 352 1.95 -20.40 -30.79
N GLY A 353 3.28 -20.20 -30.83
CA GLY A 353 4.07 -20.06 -32.06
C GLY A 353 5.01 -18.84 -32.05
N PRO A 354 5.81 -18.65 -33.12
CA PRO A 354 6.88 -17.65 -33.16
C PRO A 354 6.43 -16.21 -32.85
N VAL A 355 5.18 -15.87 -33.23
CA VAL A 355 4.60 -14.55 -32.99
C VAL A 355 4.40 -14.27 -31.50
N ALA A 356 3.94 -15.25 -30.73
CA ALA A 356 3.71 -15.06 -29.30
C ALA A 356 5.00 -15.10 -28.49
N GLU A 357 5.96 -15.92 -28.91
CA GLU A 357 7.31 -15.91 -28.32
C GLU A 357 7.98 -14.54 -28.52
N THR A 358 7.91 -13.99 -29.74
CA THR A 358 8.41 -12.63 -30.04
C THR A 358 7.69 -11.57 -29.22
N ALA A 359 6.37 -11.69 -29.07
CA ALA A 359 5.58 -10.76 -28.26
C ALA A 359 5.92 -10.85 -26.76
N ALA A 360 6.12 -12.06 -26.23
CA ALA A 360 6.52 -12.29 -24.84
C ALA A 360 7.92 -11.73 -24.57
N GLN A 361 8.89 -11.99 -25.46
CA GLN A 361 10.22 -11.43 -25.39
C GLN A 361 10.18 -9.89 -25.44
N SER A 362 9.45 -9.32 -26.40
CA SER A 362 9.29 -7.86 -26.51
C SER A 362 8.62 -7.25 -25.27
N ALA A 363 7.61 -7.91 -24.71
CA ALA A 363 6.94 -7.45 -23.49
C ALA A 363 7.89 -7.50 -22.28
N PHE A 364 8.64 -8.59 -22.12
CA PHE A 364 9.63 -8.77 -21.07
C PHE A 364 10.74 -7.71 -21.15
N GLU A 365 11.33 -7.53 -22.33
CA GLU A 365 12.38 -6.53 -22.56
C GLU A 365 11.88 -5.11 -22.25
N ASN A 366 10.76 -4.72 -22.87
CA ASN A 366 10.21 -3.38 -22.73
C ASN A 366 9.84 -3.07 -21.29
N GLN A 367 9.20 -4.01 -20.59
CA GLN A 367 8.79 -3.82 -19.21
C GLN A 367 9.99 -3.79 -18.26
N THR A 368 10.98 -4.67 -18.44
CA THR A 368 12.21 -4.67 -17.62
C THR A 368 12.96 -3.35 -17.75
N ARG A 369 13.19 -2.89 -18.99
CA ARG A 369 13.83 -1.58 -19.24
C ARG A 369 13.04 -0.43 -18.65
N LYS A 370 11.71 -0.45 -18.82
CA LYS A 370 10.83 0.58 -18.26
C LYS A 370 10.91 0.62 -16.74
N THR A 371 10.92 -0.52 -16.07
CA THR A 371 11.06 -0.61 -14.62
C THR A 371 12.40 -0.03 -14.15
N LEU A 372 13.50 -0.35 -14.81
CA LEU A 372 14.83 0.17 -14.46
C LEU A 372 14.95 1.70 -14.69
N ARG A 373 14.32 2.22 -15.75
CA ARG A 373 14.37 3.65 -16.11
C ARG A 373 13.38 4.52 -15.34
N GLU A 374 12.16 4.04 -15.17
CA GLU A 374 11.01 4.84 -14.71
C GLU A 374 10.42 4.34 -13.38
N GLY A 375 10.83 3.17 -12.90
CA GLY A 375 10.29 2.55 -11.70
C GLY A 375 10.33 3.48 -10.49
N LYS A 376 9.29 3.40 -9.66
CA LYS A 376 9.14 4.20 -8.45
C LYS A 376 9.44 3.35 -7.22
N ILE A 377 10.11 3.96 -6.25
CA ILE A 377 10.24 3.39 -4.92
C ILE A 377 8.97 3.76 -4.17
N HIS A 378 8.24 2.76 -3.70
CA HIS A 378 7.02 2.99 -2.92
C HIS A 378 7.34 3.60 -1.55
N ALA A 379 6.39 4.32 -0.97
CA ALA A 379 6.59 5.06 0.27
C ALA A 379 6.90 4.14 1.46
N GLU A 380 6.26 2.97 1.52
CA GLU A 380 6.50 1.97 2.56
C GLU A 380 7.96 1.47 2.54
N ILE A 381 8.51 1.27 1.33
CA ILE A 381 9.90 0.84 1.14
C ILE A 381 10.87 1.95 1.51
N GLN A 382 10.55 3.21 1.20
CA GLN A 382 11.38 4.35 1.61
C GLN A 382 11.48 4.46 3.14
N LEU A 383 10.36 4.30 3.85
CA LEU A 383 10.37 4.30 5.33
C LEU A 383 11.22 3.15 5.88
N LEU A 384 11.05 1.95 5.33
CA LEU A 384 11.81 0.78 5.80
C LEU A 384 13.32 0.99 5.59
N TYR A 385 13.74 1.47 4.42
CA TYR A 385 15.16 1.74 4.12
C TYR A 385 15.76 2.85 4.96
N HIS A 386 14.97 3.87 5.34
CA HIS A 386 15.44 4.89 6.26
C HIS A 386 15.90 4.27 7.59
N TYR A 387 15.10 3.36 8.16
CA TYR A 387 15.44 2.68 9.41
C TYR A 387 16.50 1.58 9.25
N MET A 388 16.70 1.03 8.06
CA MET A 388 17.84 0.16 7.79
C MET A 388 19.16 0.93 7.86
N SER A 389 19.19 2.15 7.32
CA SER A 389 20.40 2.98 7.30
C SER A 389 20.65 3.71 8.63
N ALA A 390 19.58 4.07 9.34
CA ALA A 390 19.64 4.76 10.61
C ALA A 390 18.64 4.12 11.60
N PRO A 391 19.00 2.99 12.23
CA PRO A 391 18.14 2.34 13.21
C PRO A 391 17.86 3.27 14.39
N ALA A 392 16.60 3.35 14.79
CA ALA A 392 16.22 4.03 16.01
C ALA A 392 16.25 3.06 17.20
N GLU A 393 16.51 3.60 18.39
CA GLU A 393 16.46 2.84 19.66
C GLU A 393 15.13 2.10 19.82
N LEU A 394 14.03 2.78 19.50
CA LEU A 394 12.69 2.21 19.43
C LEU A 394 12.12 2.43 18.03
N SER A 395 12.47 1.50 17.14
CA SER A 395 12.01 1.54 15.75
C SER A 395 10.48 1.39 15.66
N PRO A 396 9.80 2.08 14.73
CA PRO A 396 8.37 1.90 14.55
C PRO A 396 8.07 0.44 14.21
N ARG A 397 6.95 -0.06 14.70
CA ARG A 397 6.53 -1.45 14.48
C ARG A 397 5.54 -1.55 13.33
N VAL A 398 4.88 -0.45 12.96
CA VAL A 398 3.82 -0.44 11.94
C VAL A 398 4.10 0.57 10.83
N VAL A 399 3.89 0.14 9.59
CA VAL A 399 3.84 1.01 8.40
C VAL A 399 2.48 0.90 7.71
N CYS A 400 1.84 2.05 7.49
CA CYS A 400 0.54 2.13 6.82
C CYS A 400 0.57 3.13 5.66
N SER A 401 -0.13 2.81 4.58
CA SER A 401 -0.49 3.76 3.55
C SER A 401 -2.01 4.01 3.55
N SER A 402 -2.44 5.05 2.85
CA SER A 402 -3.87 5.30 2.53
C SER A 402 -4.51 4.21 1.66
N LYS A 403 -3.69 3.32 1.11
CA LYS A 403 -4.08 2.12 0.37
C LYS A 403 -3.48 0.92 1.08
N ASP A 404 -4.06 -0.25 0.87
CA ASP A 404 -3.41 -1.50 1.26
C ASP A 404 -2.06 -1.63 0.55
N ALA A 405 -1.13 -2.33 1.17
CA ALA A 405 0.17 -2.60 0.57
C ALA A 405 -0.02 -3.35 -0.77
N CYS A 406 0.80 -3.01 -1.76
CA CYS A 406 0.91 -3.86 -2.94
C CYS A 406 1.63 -5.15 -2.62
N TYR A 407 1.49 -6.15 -3.51
CA TYR A 407 2.16 -7.44 -3.32
C TYR A 407 3.66 -7.30 -3.03
N LEU A 408 4.37 -6.48 -3.81
CA LEU A 408 5.82 -6.32 -3.67
C LEU A 408 6.21 -5.62 -2.36
N CYS A 409 5.44 -4.61 -1.93
CA CYS A 409 5.68 -3.96 -0.63
C CYS A 409 5.41 -4.93 0.51
N ASN A 410 4.29 -5.66 0.45
CA ASN A 410 3.93 -6.65 1.45
C ASN A 410 4.98 -7.76 1.55
N ALA A 411 5.35 -8.35 0.42
CA ALA A 411 6.35 -9.42 0.37
C ALA A 411 7.70 -8.96 0.93
N PHE A 412 8.16 -7.75 0.59
CA PHE A 412 9.42 -7.22 1.10
C PHE A 412 9.36 -6.95 2.61
N ILE A 413 8.29 -6.31 3.08
CA ILE A 413 8.09 -5.99 4.51
C ILE A 413 8.00 -7.27 5.34
N THR A 414 7.23 -8.26 4.89
CA THR A 414 7.09 -9.55 5.57
C THR A 414 8.41 -10.32 5.59
N MET A 415 9.15 -10.35 4.49
CA MET A 415 10.47 -10.99 4.42
C MET A 415 11.48 -10.33 5.36
N HIS A 416 11.49 -8.99 5.41
CA HIS A 416 12.39 -8.25 6.30
C HIS A 416 12.01 -8.41 7.78
N GLY A 417 10.72 -8.46 8.10
CA GLY A 417 10.23 -8.73 9.45
C GLY A 417 10.35 -7.58 10.47
N ALA A 418 10.90 -6.42 10.11
CA ALA A 418 11.06 -5.30 11.04
C ALA A 418 9.79 -4.44 11.20
N PHE A 419 8.93 -4.42 10.17
CA PHE A 419 7.68 -3.68 10.17
C PHE A 419 6.52 -4.61 9.94
N TYR A 420 5.37 -4.25 10.51
CA TYR A 420 4.08 -4.80 10.19
C TYR A 420 3.33 -3.88 9.23
N THR A 421 2.71 -4.44 8.20
CA THR A 421 1.72 -3.74 7.38
C THR A 421 0.35 -4.43 7.52
N PRO A 422 -0.77 -3.71 7.74
CA PRO A 422 -2.03 -4.37 8.12
C PRO A 422 -2.66 -5.26 7.07
N ARG A 423 -2.66 -4.85 5.81
CA ARG A 423 -3.39 -5.53 4.73
C ARG A 423 -2.66 -5.38 3.41
N CYS A 424 -2.82 -6.38 2.56
CA CYS A 424 -2.30 -6.41 1.20
C CYS A 424 -3.46 -6.55 0.21
N HIS A 425 -3.48 -5.74 -0.85
CA HIS A 425 -4.48 -5.89 -1.92
C HIS A 425 -4.07 -6.92 -2.99
N GLY A 426 -2.91 -7.56 -2.84
CA GLY A 426 -2.45 -8.66 -3.69
C GLY A 426 -1.98 -8.27 -5.11
N ARG A 427 -2.41 -7.13 -5.65
CA ARG A 427 -1.93 -6.64 -6.95
C ARG A 427 -0.43 -6.33 -6.98
N LEU A 428 0.24 -6.79 -8.04
CA LEU A 428 1.62 -6.49 -8.39
C LEU A 428 1.68 -5.28 -9.34
N TYR A 429 2.60 -4.36 -9.11
CA TYR A 429 2.85 -3.20 -9.98
C TYR A 429 4.24 -3.31 -10.61
N PRO A 430 4.34 -3.48 -11.93
CA PRO A 430 5.66 -3.69 -12.56
C PRO A 430 6.52 -2.41 -12.57
N GLY A 431 5.90 -1.23 -12.44
CA GLY A 431 6.61 0.05 -12.24
C GLY A 431 7.15 0.28 -10.82
N TRP A 432 7.32 -0.79 -10.02
CA TRP A 432 7.90 -0.77 -8.68
C TRP A 432 9.39 -1.11 -8.73
N ARG A 433 10.20 -0.54 -7.86
CA ARG A 433 11.61 -0.93 -7.68
C ARG A 433 12.08 -0.77 -6.24
N LEU A 434 13.18 -1.43 -5.91
CA LEU A 434 13.96 -1.18 -4.71
C LEU A 434 14.86 0.06 -4.86
N PRO A 435 15.23 0.71 -3.74
CA PRO A 435 16.32 1.66 -3.70
C PRO A 435 17.63 1.07 -4.22
N SER A 436 18.44 1.88 -4.88
CA SER A 436 19.74 1.52 -5.46
C SER A 436 20.83 1.50 -4.40
N ILE A 437 20.57 0.80 -3.30
CA ILE A 437 21.47 0.62 -2.16
C ILE A 437 21.80 -0.87 -2.08
N GLN A 438 23.09 -1.21 -2.03
CA GLN A 438 23.49 -2.60 -1.87
C GLN A 438 23.10 -3.10 -0.48
N SER A 439 22.28 -4.14 -0.43
CA SER A 439 21.78 -4.71 0.81
C SER A 439 21.58 -6.22 0.66
N SER A 440 21.91 -6.99 1.68
CA SER A 440 21.65 -8.43 1.72
C SER A 440 20.15 -8.73 1.58
N TYR A 441 19.28 -7.85 2.07
CA TYR A 441 17.83 -7.96 1.92
C TYR A 441 17.36 -7.87 0.47
N ASN A 442 18.10 -7.19 -0.42
CA ASN A 442 17.74 -7.12 -1.84
C ASN A 442 17.99 -8.45 -2.54
N ILE A 443 19.09 -9.11 -2.15
CA ILE A 443 19.43 -10.45 -2.63
C ILE A 443 18.40 -11.45 -2.10
N GLN A 444 18.09 -11.41 -0.80
CA GLN A 444 17.05 -12.26 -0.20
C GLN A 444 15.68 -12.06 -0.86
N PHE A 445 15.32 -10.80 -1.18
CA PHE A 445 14.08 -10.52 -1.88
C PHE A 445 14.05 -11.11 -3.29
N ASN A 446 15.16 -11.03 -4.03
CA ASN A 446 15.25 -11.68 -5.34
C ASN A 446 15.04 -13.18 -5.25
N HIS A 447 15.64 -13.86 -4.27
CA HIS A 447 15.41 -15.28 -4.04
C HIS A 447 13.96 -15.61 -3.64
N LEU A 448 13.30 -14.75 -2.86
CA LEU A 448 11.87 -14.89 -2.58
C LEU A 448 11.04 -14.80 -3.86
N LEU A 449 11.30 -13.82 -4.73
CA LEU A 449 10.58 -13.68 -5.99
C LEU A 449 10.85 -14.87 -6.93
N GLU A 450 12.07 -15.39 -6.96
CA GLU A 450 12.45 -16.60 -7.72
C GLU A 450 11.70 -17.84 -7.23
N SER A 451 11.58 -18.01 -5.91
CA SER A 451 10.81 -19.10 -5.31
C SER A 451 9.33 -19.01 -5.68
N ASN A 452 8.75 -17.80 -5.59
CA ASN A 452 7.36 -17.56 -5.98
C ASN A 452 7.12 -17.79 -7.49
N LEU A 453 8.11 -17.47 -8.33
CA LEU A 453 8.08 -17.78 -9.76
C LEU A 453 8.05 -19.30 -10.01
N ALA A 454 8.92 -20.05 -9.32
CA ALA A 454 8.98 -21.50 -9.42
C ALA A 454 7.63 -22.14 -9.02
N GLU A 455 7.06 -21.71 -7.90
CA GLU A 455 5.75 -22.17 -7.42
C GLU A 455 4.63 -21.85 -8.43
N SER A 456 4.61 -20.62 -8.97
CA SER A 456 3.60 -20.19 -9.95
C SER A 456 3.68 -21.01 -11.24
N LEU A 457 4.89 -21.24 -11.76
CA LEU A 457 5.12 -22.07 -12.94
C LEU A 457 4.78 -23.54 -12.70
N HIS A 458 5.10 -24.05 -11.51
CA HIS A 458 4.75 -25.42 -11.11
C HIS A 458 3.22 -25.58 -11.11
N ALA A 459 2.50 -24.69 -10.41
CA ALA A 459 1.05 -24.70 -10.33
C ALA A 459 0.38 -24.65 -11.72
N LEU A 460 0.86 -23.77 -12.61
CA LEU A 460 0.39 -23.70 -14.00
C LEU A 460 0.62 -25.01 -14.76
N SER A 461 1.74 -25.69 -14.52
CA SER A 461 2.07 -26.93 -15.23
C SER A 461 1.34 -28.19 -14.74
N THR A 462 0.87 -28.17 -13.49
CA THR A 462 0.06 -29.26 -12.92
C THR A 462 -1.43 -29.14 -13.22
N TYR A 463 -1.86 -28.00 -13.77
CA TYR A 463 -3.27 -27.67 -13.96
C TYR A 463 -3.73 -28.03 -15.39
N THR A 464 -4.67 -28.98 -15.52
CA THR A 464 -5.22 -29.47 -16.80
C THR A 464 -6.66 -29.00 -17.09
N GLY A 465 -7.19 -28.07 -16.31
CA GLY A 465 -8.54 -27.52 -16.48
C GLY A 465 -8.53 -26.05 -16.92
N THR A 466 -9.67 -25.56 -17.41
CA THR A 466 -9.90 -24.12 -17.63
C THR A 466 -10.29 -23.46 -16.31
N ARG A 467 -9.34 -22.82 -15.62
CA ARG A 467 -9.68 -21.80 -14.61
C ARG A 467 -9.24 -20.44 -15.14
N HIS A 468 -10.26 -19.65 -15.43
CA HIS A 468 -10.14 -18.21 -15.45
C HIS A 468 -9.31 -17.70 -14.27
N MET A 469 -8.50 -16.66 -14.56
CA MET A 469 -7.86 -15.74 -13.62
C MET A 469 -8.88 -15.05 -12.68
N GLU A 470 -9.59 -15.81 -11.84
CA GLU A 470 -10.63 -15.31 -10.93
C GLU A 470 -10.08 -14.49 -9.75
N ALA A 471 -8.75 -14.34 -9.62
CA ALA A 471 -8.16 -13.38 -8.70
C ALA A 471 -8.41 -11.90 -9.11
N ALA A 472 -8.82 -11.65 -10.36
CA ALA A 472 -9.21 -10.30 -10.79
C ALA A 472 -10.61 -9.87 -10.31
N LYS A 473 -11.50 -10.82 -9.98
CA LYS A 473 -12.86 -10.50 -9.47
C LYS A 473 -12.84 -10.12 -7.99
N THR A 474 -11.92 -10.67 -7.20
CA THR A 474 -11.81 -10.41 -5.75
C THR A 474 -11.18 -9.06 -5.39
N TYR A 475 -10.67 -8.28 -6.36
CA TYR A 475 -10.21 -6.90 -6.09
C TYR A 475 -11.37 -5.98 -5.67
N GLN A 476 -12.62 -6.30 -6.04
CA GLN A 476 -13.79 -5.58 -5.57
C GLN A 476 -14.25 -6.06 -4.17
N ASP A 477 -13.78 -7.22 -3.72
CA ASP A 477 -14.24 -7.84 -2.49
C ASP A 477 -13.58 -7.33 -1.22
N PHE A 478 -12.37 -6.79 -1.33
CA PHE A 478 -11.56 -6.41 -0.16
C PHE A 478 -11.61 -4.94 0.27
N ASN A 479 -12.42 -4.08 -0.36
CA ASN A 479 -12.68 -2.74 0.20
C ASN A 479 -13.71 -2.80 1.35
N LEU A 480 -13.34 -3.46 2.44
CA LEU A 480 -13.90 -3.19 3.77
C LEU A 480 -12.96 -2.16 4.42
N TRP A 481 -13.25 -0.89 4.06
CA TRP A 481 -12.64 0.41 4.37
C TRP A 481 -13.69 1.51 4.05
#